data_AF-A0ABD0R346-F1
#
_entry.id   AF-A0ABD0R346-F1
#
_cell.length_a   1.000
_cell.length_b   1.000
_cell.length_c   1.000
_cell.angle_alpha   90.00
_cell.angle_beta   90.00
_cell.angle_gamma   90.00
#
_symmetry.space_group_name_H-M   'P 1'
#
loop_
_entity.id
_entity.type
_entity.pdbx_description
1 polymer ?
#
loop_
_entity_poly.entity_id
_entity_poly.type
_entity_poly.pdbx_seq_one_letter_code
_entity_poly.pdbx_strand_id
1 'polypeptide(L)'
;SDARLHKDDVDICFSKTLNSCKVPQIRYASVERLLERLTDLRFLSIDFLNTFLHTYRIFTTATVVMEKLADIYKKPFTSIPV
;
A
#
# COMPACT_ATOMS: atom_id res chain seq x y z
N SER A 1 -5.97 15.90 -5.21
CA SER A 1 -5.04 14.80 -5.47
C SER A 1 -3.81 14.96 -4.59
N ASP A 2 -3.61 14.07 -3.62
CA ASP A 2 -2.43 14.10 -2.73
C ASP A 2 -1.19 13.68 -3.53
N ALA A 3 -0.24 14.59 -3.74
CA ALA A 3 0.95 14.35 -4.56
C ALA A 3 1.80 13.17 -4.04
N ARG A 4 1.69 12.84 -2.74
CA ARG A 4 2.37 11.69 -2.13
C ARG A 4 1.88 10.35 -2.66
N LEU A 5 0.72 10.31 -3.31
CA LEU A 5 0.16 9.08 -3.86
C LEU A 5 0.86 8.63 -5.15
N HIS A 6 1.57 9.52 -5.85
CA HIS A 6 2.06 9.26 -7.21
C HIS A 6 3.50 9.77 -7.47
N LYS A 7 4.17 10.29 -6.44
CA LYS A 7 5.50 10.86 -6.54
C LYS A 7 6.54 9.86 -6.06
N ASP A 8 7.59 9.68 -6.87
CA ASP A 8 8.76 8.88 -6.49
C ASP A 8 9.41 9.45 -5.22
N ASP A 9 9.84 8.56 -4.35
CA ASP A 9 10.53 8.82 -3.09
C ASP A 9 11.63 7.75 -2.89
N VAL A 10 12.51 7.93 -1.91
CA VAL A 10 13.64 7.02 -1.64
C VAL A 10 13.19 5.58 -1.43
N ASP A 11 12.03 5.38 -0.78
CA ASP A 11 11.50 4.07 -0.41
C ASP A 11 10.36 3.57 -1.31
N ILE A 12 9.98 4.33 -2.36
CA ILE A 12 8.90 3.93 -3.28
C ILE A 12 9.02 4.63 -4.64
N CYS A 13 8.99 3.86 -5.73
CA CYS A 13 8.97 4.39 -7.08
C CYS A 13 7.83 3.81 -7.92
N PHE A 14 7.36 4.59 -8.87
CA PHE A 14 6.23 4.26 -9.73
C PHE A 14 6.65 4.12 -11.20
N SER A 15 5.84 3.40 -11.96
CA SER A 15 5.92 3.34 -13.41
C SER A 15 4.92 4.32 -14.05
N LYS A 16 5.10 4.61 -15.34
CA LYS A 16 4.12 5.41 -16.11
C LYS A 16 2.82 4.64 -16.39
N THR A 17 2.80 3.33 -16.20
CA THR A 17 1.63 2.47 -16.40
C THR A 17 0.65 2.65 -15.26
N LEU A 18 -0.64 2.83 -15.57
CA LEU A 18 -1.70 2.97 -14.59
C LEU A 18 -2.33 1.60 -14.25
N ASN A 19 -2.76 1.41 -13.00
CA ASN A 19 -3.55 0.26 -12.57
C ASN A 19 -5.06 0.46 -12.78
N SER A 20 -5.87 -0.49 -12.33
CA SER A 20 -7.34 -0.42 -12.45
C SER A 20 -7.98 0.79 -11.76
N CYS A 21 -7.30 1.40 -10.78
CA CYS A 21 -7.75 2.64 -10.13
C CYS A 21 -7.27 3.90 -10.85
N LYS A 22 -6.70 3.77 -12.06
CA LYS A 22 -6.10 4.87 -12.83
C LYS A 22 -4.98 5.61 -12.07
N VAL A 23 -4.28 4.91 -11.17
CA VAL A 23 -3.10 5.44 -10.48
C VAL A 23 -1.82 4.74 -10.95
N PRO A 24 -0.64 5.39 -10.90
CA PRO A 24 0.64 4.78 -11.27
C PRO A 24 0.92 3.48 -10.52
N GLN A 25 1.35 2.45 -11.25
CA GLN A 25 1.78 1.17 -10.67
C GLN A 25 3.10 1.34 -9.92
N ILE A 26 3.22 0.67 -8.77
CA ILE A 26 4.47 0.62 -7.99
C ILE A 26 5.48 -0.26 -8.74
N ARG A 27 6.68 0.27 -8.96
CA ARG A 27 7.81 -0.45 -9.57
C ARG A 27 8.65 -1.17 -8.52
N TYR A 28 8.96 -0.47 -7.43
CA TYR A 28 9.58 -1.03 -6.23
C TYR A 28 9.19 -0.19 -5.02
N ALA A 29 9.22 -0.80 -3.85
CA ALA A 29 8.98 -0.12 -2.59
C ALA A 29 9.58 -0.91 -1.44
N SER A 30 9.86 -0.23 -0.33
CA SER A 30 10.14 -0.89 0.95
C SER A 30 8.89 -1.64 1.44
N VAL A 31 9.11 -2.62 2.33
CA VAL A 31 8.00 -3.36 2.96
C VAL A 31 7.06 -2.41 3.70
N GLU A 32 7.61 -1.42 4.40
CA GLU A 32 6.84 -0.41 5.11
C GLU A 32 5.93 0.39 4.16
N ARG A 33 6.45 0.83 3.02
CA ARG A 33 5.66 1.57 2.02
C ARG A 33 4.58 0.71 1.37
N LEU A 34 4.84 -0.59 1.14
CA LEU A 34 3.82 -1.52 0.66
C LEU A 34 2.70 -1.73 1.69
N LEU A 35 3.06 -1.82 2.98
CA LEU A 35 2.10 -1.97 4.08
C LEU A 35 1.28 -0.70 4.30
N GLU A 36 1.87 0.48 4.17
CA GLU A 36 1.12 1.75 4.16
C GLU A 36 0.07 1.74 3.05
N ARG A 37 0.46 1.34 1.84
CA ARG A 37 -0.45 1.25 0.69
C ARG A 37 -1.55 0.21 0.85
N LEU A 38 -1.26 -0.93 1.49
CA LEU A 38 -2.28 -1.92 1.83
C LEU A 38 -3.38 -1.35 2.71
N THR A 39 -3.05 -0.36 3.54
CA THR A 39 -3.95 0.20 4.56
C THR A 39 -4.49 1.59 4.24
N ASP A 40 -4.11 2.17 3.09
CA ASP A 40 -4.54 3.51 2.68
C ASP A 40 -5.95 3.45 2.08
N LEU A 41 -6.96 3.86 2.87
CA LEU A 41 -8.37 3.81 2.47
C LEU A 41 -8.72 4.72 1.28
N ARG A 42 -7.83 5.66 0.93
CA ARG A 42 -8.00 6.59 -0.18
C ARG A 42 -7.74 5.92 -1.53
N PHE A 43 -7.03 4.80 -1.52
CA PHE A 43 -6.59 4.07 -2.70
C PHE A 43 -6.52 2.57 -2.38
N LEU A 44 -7.60 1.85 -2.67
CA LEU A 44 -7.61 0.39 -2.60
C LEU A 44 -7.69 -0.18 -4.02
N SER A 45 -6.52 -0.43 -4.63
CA SER A 45 -6.46 -1.13 -5.91
C SER A 45 -6.60 -2.63 -5.71
N ILE A 46 -7.60 -3.22 -6.37
CA ILE A 46 -7.79 -4.68 -6.39
C ILE A 46 -6.57 -5.41 -6.96
N ASP A 47 -5.93 -4.84 -7.98
CA ASP A 47 -4.70 -5.37 -8.57
C ASP A 47 -3.57 -5.41 -7.54
N PHE A 48 -3.41 -4.30 -6.80
CA PHE A 48 -2.39 -4.22 -5.74
C PHE A 48 -2.69 -5.22 -4.62
N LEU A 49 -3.93 -5.28 -4.13
CA LEU A 49 -4.32 -6.18 -3.05
C LEU A 49 -4.07 -7.64 -3.43
N ASN A 50 -4.52 -8.05 -4.61
CA ASN A 50 -4.32 -9.41 -5.11
C ASN A 50 -2.83 -9.73 -5.25
N THR A 51 -2.07 -8.84 -5.90
CA THR A 51 -0.63 -9.04 -6.09
C THR A 51 0.09 -9.14 -4.75
N PHE A 52 -0.15 -8.19 -3.84
CA PHE A 52 0.45 -8.18 -2.51
C PHE A 52 0.13 -9.46 -1.74
N LEU A 53 -1.15 -9.85 -1.64
CA LEU A 53 -1.54 -11.04 -0.86
C LEU A 53 -1.01 -12.35 -1.45
N HIS A 54 -0.81 -12.44 -2.77
CA HIS A 54 -0.22 -13.62 -3.41
C HIS A 54 1.30 -13.69 -3.20
N THR A 55 1.99 -12.55 -3.08
CA THR A 55 3.46 -12.52 -3.14
C THR A 55 4.16 -12.04 -1.87
N TYR A 56 3.44 -11.53 -0.86
CA TYR A 56 4.07 -10.89 0.31
C TYR A 56 5.07 -11.77 1.04
N ARG A 57 4.85 -13.09 1.02
CA ARG A 57 5.73 -14.08 1.68
C ARG A 57 7.17 -14.09 1.17
N ILE A 58 7.44 -13.47 0.02
CA ILE A 58 8.79 -13.31 -0.54
C ILE A 58 9.58 -12.26 0.25
N PHE A 59 8.92 -11.26 0.84
CA PHE A 59 9.58 -10.08 1.43
C PHE A 59 9.10 -9.73 2.85
N THR A 60 8.05 -10.38 3.36
CA THR A 60 7.56 -10.19 4.74
C THR A 60 6.80 -11.42 5.23
N THR A 61 6.36 -11.44 6.48
CA THR A 61 5.67 -12.58 7.11
C THR A 61 4.19 -12.30 7.33
N ALA A 62 3.41 -13.37 7.52
CA ALA A 62 1.99 -13.24 7.82
C ALA A 62 1.75 -12.50 9.14
N THR A 63 2.63 -12.69 10.13
CA THR A 63 2.60 -11.98 11.41
C THR A 63 2.67 -10.46 11.20
N VAL A 64 3.66 -9.98 10.44
CA VAL A 64 3.83 -8.55 10.17
C VAL A 64 2.61 -7.95 9.44
N VAL A 65 2.05 -8.67 8.47
CA VAL A 65 0.85 -8.22 7.74
C VAL A 65 -0.35 -8.15 8.70
N MET A 66 -0.57 -9.18 9.50
CA MET A 66 -1.70 -9.24 10.44
C MET A 66 -1.58 -8.18 11.54
N GLU A 67 -0.38 -7.93 12.06
CA GLU A 67 -0.12 -6.85 13.03
C GLU A 67 -0.48 -5.49 12.43
N LYS A 68 0.00 -5.17 11.22
CA LYS A 68 -0.32 -3.91 10.56
C LYS A 68 -1.82 -3.71 10.34
N LEU A 69 -2.53 -4.76 9.91
CA LEU A 69 -3.98 -4.71 9.70
C LEU A 69 -4.73 -4.56 11.03
N ALA A 70 -4.32 -5.27 12.08
CA ALA A 70 -4.91 -5.17 13.40
C ALA A 70 -4.71 -3.76 14.00
N ASP A 71 -3.54 -3.14 13.80
CA ASP A 71 -3.25 -1.79 14.26
C ASP A 71 -4.17 -0.76 13.61
N ILE A 72 -4.40 -0.86 12.31
CA ILE A 72 -5.30 0.05 11.60
C ILE A 72 -6.76 -0.16 12.03
N TYR A 73 -7.19 -1.42 12.19
CA TYR A 73 -8.54 -1.73 12.65
C TYR A 73 -8.84 -1.19 14.06
N LYS A 74 -7.83 -1.16 14.94
CA LYS A 74 -7.97 -0.65 16.31
C LYS A 74 -7.89 0.88 16.41
N LYS A 75 -7.41 1.59 15.38
CA LYS A 75 -7.31 3.05 15.42
C LYS A 75 -8.69 3.69 15.36
N PRO A 76 -8.93 4.77 16.13
CA PRO A 76 -10.17 5.54 16.00
C PRO A 76 -10.34 6.02 14.56
N PHE A 77 -11.55 5.94 14.01
CA PHE A 77 -11.84 6.39 12.63
C PHE A 77 -11.41 7.84 12.37
N THR A 78 -11.40 8.69 13.41
CA THR A 78 -10.93 10.08 13.37
C THR A 78 -9.42 10.22 13.14
N SER A 79 -8.66 9.15 13.34
CA SER A 79 -7.20 9.10 13.21
C SER A 79 -6.75 8.47 11.88
N ILE A 80 -7.69 8.04 11.04
CA ILE A 80 -7.40 7.46 9.74
C ILE A 80 -7.29 8.61 8.72
N PRO A 81 -6.13 8.83 8.08
CA PRO A 81 -5.99 9.88 7.07
C PRO A 81 -6.90 9.57 5.87
N VAL A 82 -7.84 10.48 5.57
CA VAL A 82 -8.69 10.48 4.36
C VAL A 82 -8.12 11.41 3.30
#